data_AF-A0A091TTR8-F1
#
_entry.id   AF-A0A091TTR8-F1
#
_cell.length_a   1.000
_cell.length_b   1.000
_cell.length_c   1.000
_cell.angle_alpha   90.00
_cell.angle_beta   90.00
_cell.angle_gamma   90.00
#
_symmetry.space_group_name_H-M   'P 1'
#
loop_
_entity.id
_entity.type
_entity.pdbx_description
1 polymer ?
#
loop_
_entity_poly.entity_id
_entity_poly.type
_entity_poly.pdbx_seq_one_letter_code
_entity_poly.pdbx_strand_id
1 'polypeptide(L)'
;RLYAGPEVDIWSCGVILYALLCGTLPFDDEHVPTLFKKIRGGVFYIPEYLNRSVATLLMHMLQVDPLKRATIKDIREHEWFKEELPSYLFPEDPSYDATVIDDDAVREVCEKFECTESEVMNSLYSGDPQDQLAVAYHLVIDNRRIMNQASEFYLASSPPTGSFMDDSTMHIPPGVKPHPERMPPLIADSPKARCPLDALNTTKPKPLTVKKAKWHLGIRSQSKPYDIMAEVYRAMKQLDFEWKVVNSYHLRVRRKNPVTGNYVKMSLQLYQVDNRSYLLDFKSIDDDVMEQRSGSSTPQRSCSAAGLHRPRLSIDAAAAAECQSLMGSLSGSFVGSIPSVTPRLGSHTMDFFEMCASLIMALAR
;
A
#
# COMPACT_ATOMS: atom_id res chain seq x y z
N ARG A 1 -8.37 -9.48 -14.22
CA ARG A 1 -7.30 -8.48 -14.00
C ARG A 1 -7.54 -7.90 -12.61
N LEU A 2 -6.52 -7.87 -11.77
CA LEU A 2 -6.61 -7.21 -10.48
C LEU A 2 -6.47 -5.70 -10.71
N TYR A 3 -7.20 -4.91 -9.93
CA TYR A 3 -7.16 -3.45 -9.88
C TYR A 3 -7.06 -3.08 -8.39
N ALA A 4 -6.43 -1.94 -8.07
CA ALA A 4 -6.30 -1.51 -6.68
C ALA A 4 -7.61 -0.96 -6.14
N GLY A 5 -8.42 -0.30 -6.98
CA GLY A 5 -9.72 0.26 -6.63
C GLY A 5 -9.77 1.75 -6.95
N PRO A 6 -8.92 2.58 -6.31
CA PRO A 6 -8.97 4.04 -6.47
C PRO A 6 -8.89 4.52 -7.93
N GLU A 7 -8.11 3.84 -8.78
CA GLU A 7 -7.99 4.19 -10.19
C GLU A 7 -9.29 3.95 -10.99
N VAL A 8 -10.14 3.05 -10.53
CA VAL A 8 -11.46 2.76 -11.13
C VAL A 8 -12.46 3.84 -10.73
N ASP A 9 -12.40 4.32 -9.49
CA ASP A 9 -13.22 5.42 -9.02
C ASP A 9 -12.86 6.72 -9.75
N ILE A 10 -11.56 7.00 -9.94
CA ILE A 10 -11.12 8.18 -10.70
C ILE A 10 -11.60 8.12 -12.16
N TRP A 11 -11.58 6.95 -12.80
CA TRP A 11 -12.15 6.80 -14.14
C TRP A 11 -13.64 7.16 -14.15
N SER A 12 -14.39 6.67 -13.16
CA SER A 12 -15.81 6.94 -13.01
C SER A 12 -16.08 8.43 -12.77
N CYS A 13 -15.29 9.08 -11.90
CA CYS A 13 -15.33 10.53 -11.69
C CYS A 13 -15.03 11.32 -12.97
N GLY A 14 -14.11 10.83 -13.81
CA GLY A 14 -13.81 11.46 -15.11
C GLY A 14 -15.00 11.39 -16.08
N VAL A 15 -15.72 10.26 -16.09
CA VAL A 15 -16.95 10.11 -16.89
C VAL A 15 -18.05 11.05 -16.37
N ILE A 16 -18.22 11.14 -15.03
CA ILE A 16 -19.18 12.06 -14.40
C ILE A 16 -18.84 13.51 -14.76
N LEU A 17 -17.58 13.91 -14.62
CA LEU A 17 -17.13 15.26 -14.96
C LEU A 17 -17.43 15.59 -16.43
N TYR A 18 -17.15 14.66 -17.35
CA TYR A 18 -17.49 14.85 -18.76
C TYR A 18 -19.00 15.05 -18.96
N ALA A 19 -19.83 14.23 -18.30
CA ALA A 19 -21.27 14.33 -18.39
C ALA A 19 -21.81 15.66 -17.83
N LEU A 20 -21.23 16.17 -16.74
CA LEU A 20 -21.58 17.48 -16.18
C LEU A 20 -21.27 18.64 -17.15
N LEU A 21 -20.17 18.52 -17.90
CA LEU A 21 -19.73 19.57 -18.83
C LEU A 21 -20.40 19.50 -20.21
N CYS A 22 -20.71 18.30 -20.70
CA CYS A 22 -21.21 18.09 -22.06
C CYS A 22 -22.68 17.69 -22.13
N GLY A 23 -23.29 17.26 -21.02
CA GLY A 23 -24.65 16.71 -20.99
C GLY A 23 -24.80 15.34 -21.67
N THR A 24 -23.69 14.73 -22.09
CA THR A 24 -23.64 13.44 -22.79
C THR A 24 -22.51 12.57 -22.23
N LEU A 25 -22.53 11.27 -22.51
CA LEU A 25 -21.48 10.35 -22.07
C LEU A 25 -20.28 10.39 -23.04
N PRO A 26 -19.03 10.28 -22.54
CA PRO A 26 -17.83 10.26 -23.39
C PRO A 26 -17.70 8.96 -24.18
N PHE A 27 -18.27 7.86 -23.66
CA PHE A 27 -18.33 6.56 -24.31
C PHE A 27 -19.76 6.05 -24.29
N ASP A 28 -20.40 6.03 -25.44
CA ASP A 28 -21.75 5.50 -25.60
C ASP A 28 -21.90 4.78 -26.95
N ASP A 29 -22.69 3.72 -26.96
CA ASP A 29 -23.00 2.91 -28.13
C ASP A 29 -24.17 1.96 -27.79
N GLU A 30 -25.14 1.82 -28.70
CA GLU A 30 -26.25 0.87 -28.53
C GLU A 30 -25.77 -0.58 -28.44
N HIS A 31 -24.63 -0.88 -29.09
CA HIS A 31 -24.07 -2.21 -29.11
C HIS A 31 -22.95 -2.36 -28.07
N VAL A 32 -23.16 -3.25 -27.09
CA VAL A 32 -22.27 -3.43 -25.93
C VAL A 32 -20.81 -3.80 -26.32
N PRO A 33 -20.55 -4.69 -27.31
CA PRO A 33 -19.19 -4.97 -27.77
C PRO A 33 -18.44 -3.76 -28.35
N THR A 34 -19.12 -2.89 -29.10
CA THR A 34 -18.54 -1.65 -29.65
C THR A 34 -18.31 -0.62 -28.56
N LEU A 35 -19.22 -0.52 -27.58
CA LEU A 35 -19.01 0.27 -26.35
C LEU A 35 -17.74 -0.18 -25.62
N PHE A 36 -17.57 -1.48 -25.36
CA PHE A 36 -16.34 -1.98 -24.72
C PHE A 36 -15.08 -1.77 -25.57
N LYS A 37 -15.21 -1.72 -26.90
CA LYS A 37 -14.09 -1.37 -27.79
C LYS A 37 -13.74 0.11 -27.66
N LYS A 38 -14.72 1.01 -27.58
CA LYS A 38 -14.53 2.45 -27.33
C LYS A 38 -13.87 2.70 -25.98
N ILE A 39 -14.39 2.10 -24.90
CA ILE A 39 -13.82 2.22 -23.55
C ILE A 39 -12.36 1.74 -23.50
N ARG A 40 -12.06 0.57 -24.08
CA ARG A 40 -10.68 0.05 -24.13
C ARG A 40 -9.76 0.85 -25.06
N GLY A 41 -10.34 1.51 -26.07
CA GLY A 41 -9.61 2.42 -26.97
C GLY A 41 -9.26 3.74 -26.29
N GLY A 42 -10.08 4.20 -25.33
CA GLY A 42 -9.86 5.46 -24.61
C GLY A 42 -10.03 6.72 -25.46
N VAL A 43 -10.63 6.58 -26.64
CA VAL A 43 -10.87 7.71 -27.57
C VAL A 43 -12.28 8.23 -27.33
N PHE A 44 -12.37 9.49 -26.91
CA PHE A 44 -13.63 10.21 -26.72
C PHE A 44 -13.54 11.59 -27.39
N TYR A 45 -14.68 12.18 -27.72
CA TYR A 45 -14.76 13.49 -28.36
C TYR A 45 -14.66 14.60 -27.30
N ILE A 46 -13.83 15.62 -27.56
CA ILE A 46 -13.74 16.83 -26.72
C ILE A 46 -14.34 17.98 -27.54
N PRO A 47 -15.52 18.50 -27.16
CA PRO A 47 -16.15 19.62 -27.86
C PRO A 47 -15.29 20.89 -27.86
N GLU A 48 -15.41 21.70 -28.91
CA GLU A 48 -14.60 22.94 -29.09
C GLU A 48 -14.88 24.02 -28.04
N TYR A 49 -16.06 23.98 -27.41
CA TYR A 49 -16.41 24.92 -26.33
C TYR A 49 -15.74 24.59 -24.99
N LEU A 50 -15.11 23.42 -24.85
CA LEU A 50 -14.41 23.07 -23.61
C LEU A 50 -13.05 23.76 -23.53
N ASN A 51 -12.80 24.38 -22.39
CA ASN A 51 -11.50 24.98 -22.10
C ASN A 51 -10.38 23.94 -22.16
N ARG A 52 -9.21 24.35 -22.68
CA ARG A 52 -8.04 23.48 -22.79
C ARG A 52 -7.61 22.90 -21.44
N SER A 53 -7.76 23.67 -20.35
CA SER A 53 -7.41 23.25 -18.99
C SER A 53 -8.27 22.07 -18.51
N VAL A 54 -9.59 22.12 -18.67
CA VAL A 54 -10.45 20.99 -18.27
C VAL A 54 -10.30 19.79 -19.21
N ALA A 55 -10.01 20.04 -20.50
CA ALA A 55 -9.72 18.98 -21.46
C ALA A 55 -8.47 18.17 -21.06
N THR A 56 -7.39 18.83 -20.61
CA THR A 56 -6.19 18.12 -20.13
C THR A 56 -6.47 17.31 -18.87
N LEU A 57 -7.29 17.81 -17.95
CA LEU A 57 -7.73 17.05 -16.77
C LEU A 57 -8.51 15.79 -17.16
N LEU A 58 -9.50 15.93 -18.06
CA LEU A 58 -10.31 14.80 -18.55
C LEU A 58 -9.44 13.75 -19.24
N MET A 59 -8.50 14.15 -20.08
CA MET A 59 -7.56 13.22 -20.72
C MET A 59 -6.71 12.48 -19.69
N HIS A 60 -6.29 13.15 -18.61
CA HIS A 60 -5.50 12.53 -17.56
C HIS A 60 -6.33 11.56 -16.69
N MET A 61 -7.59 11.89 -16.37
CA MET A 61 -8.50 11.01 -15.61
C MET A 61 -9.00 9.82 -16.43
N LEU A 62 -9.23 9.99 -17.73
CA LEU A 62 -9.73 8.95 -18.65
C LEU A 62 -8.59 8.23 -19.40
N GLN A 63 -7.39 8.22 -18.82
CA GLN A 63 -6.27 7.45 -19.36
C GLN A 63 -6.53 5.94 -19.21
N VAL A 64 -6.45 5.18 -20.30
CA VAL A 64 -6.72 3.72 -20.30
C VAL A 64 -5.72 2.95 -19.45
N ASP A 65 -4.44 3.34 -19.50
CA ASP A 65 -3.38 2.77 -18.68
C ASP A 65 -3.54 3.26 -17.23
N PRO A 66 -3.89 2.38 -16.27
CA PRO A 66 -4.13 2.78 -14.89
C PRO A 66 -2.88 3.34 -14.20
N LEU A 67 -1.68 3.00 -14.67
CA LEU A 67 -0.43 3.53 -14.10
C LEU A 67 -0.11 4.96 -14.56
N LYS A 68 -0.74 5.41 -15.65
CA LYS A 68 -0.63 6.77 -16.19
C LYS A 68 -1.88 7.60 -15.94
N ARG A 69 -2.90 7.00 -15.32
CA ARG A 69 -4.14 7.67 -14.97
C ARG A 69 -3.89 8.61 -13.81
N ALA A 70 -4.52 9.78 -13.86
CA ALA A 70 -4.47 10.76 -12.79
C ALA A 70 -4.80 10.08 -11.45
N THR A 71 -4.08 10.46 -10.41
CA THR A 71 -4.42 10.19 -9.02
C THR A 71 -5.22 11.36 -8.44
N ILE A 72 -5.86 11.18 -7.28
CA ILE A 72 -6.51 12.30 -6.57
C ILE A 72 -5.51 13.43 -6.28
N LYS A 73 -4.26 13.10 -6.00
CA LYS A 73 -3.19 14.09 -5.81
C LYS A 73 -2.99 14.91 -7.09
N ASP A 74 -2.88 14.26 -8.24
CA ASP A 74 -2.72 14.94 -9.54
C ASP A 74 -3.93 15.84 -9.87
N ILE A 75 -5.14 15.40 -9.53
CA ILE A 75 -6.37 16.18 -9.73
C ILE A 75 -6.38 17.42 -8.83
N ARG A 76 -6.04 17.27 -7.54
CA ARG A 76 -5.94 18.39 -6.59
C ARG A 76 -4.86 19.39 -6.98
N GLU A 77 -3.79 18.93 -7.64
CA GLU A 77 -2.72 19.78 -8.14
C GLU A 77 -3.07 20.48 -9.46
N HIS A 78 -4.12 20.05 -10.16
CA HIS A 78 -4.50 20.56 -11.47
C HIS A 78 -5.11 21.97 -11.40
N GLU A 79 -4.62 22.89 -12.25
CA GLU A 79 -5.02 24.32 -12.24
C GLU A 79 -6.53 24.53 -12.36
N TRP A 80 -7.21 23.83 -13.28
CA TRP A 80 -8.67 23.92 -13.42
C TRP A 80 -9.45 23.51 -12.17
N PHE A 81 -8.93 22.56 -11.40
CA PHE A 81 -9.62 22.04 -10.21
C PHE A 81 -9.41 22.93 -8.98
N LYS A 82 -8.30 23.67 -8.94
CA LYS A 82 -7.99 24.63 -7.86
C LYS A 82 -8.77 25.93 -7.97
N GLU A 83 -9.30 26.24 -9.14
CA GLU A 83 -10.06 27.47 -9.38
C GLU A 83 -11.31 27.49 -8.47
N GLU A 84 -11.37 28.49 -7.59
CA GLU A 84 -12.44 28.68 -6.60
C GLU A 84 -12.72 27.47 -5.69
N LEU A 85 -11.73 26.58 -5.49
CA LEU A 85 -11.88 25.38 -4.68
C LEU A 85 -12.07 25.74 -3.19
N PRO A 86 -13.23 25.41 -2.58
CA PRO A 86 -13.43 25.66 -1.15
C PRO A 86 -12.48 24.80 -0.29
N SER A 87 -11.85 25.44 0.70
CA SER A 87 -10.85 24.79 1.58
C SER A 87 -11.38 23.61 2.39
N TYR A 88 -12.69 23.56 2.65
CA TYR A 88 -13.33 22.47 3.41
C TYR A 88 -13.41 21.14 2.64
N LEU A 89 -13.32 21.15 1.30
CA LEU A 89 -13.39 19.91 0.50
C LEU A 89 -12.10 19.10 0.58
N PHE A 90 -10.96 19.78 0.73
CA PHE A 90 -9.64 19.16 0.89
C PHE A 90 -8.85 19.92 1.94
N PRO A 91 -9.15 19.74 3.23
CA PRO A 91 -8.42 20.40 4.29
C PRO A 91 -6.93 20.02 4.21
N GLU A 92 -6.07 21.01 3.97
CA GLU A 92 -4.61 20.85 4.12
C GLU A 92 -4.22 20.69 5.60
N ASP A 93 -5.09 21.19 6.47
CA ASP A 93 -4.98 21.16 7.91
C ASP A 93 -6.25 20.51 8.47
N PRO A 94 -6.18 19.31 9.08
CA PRO A 94 -7.32 18.68 9.74
C PRO A 94 -7.98 19.57 10.81
N SER A 95 -7.30 20.63 11.27
CA SER A 95 -7.84 21.59 12.23
C SER A 95 -8.92 22.53 11.70
N TYR A 96 -9.16 22.60 10.37
CA TYR A 96 -10.22 23.47 9.83
C TYR A 96 -11.63 22.87 9.96
N ASP A 97 -11.75 21.60 10.35
CA ASP A 97 -13.03 21.00 10.68
C ASP A 97 -13.11 20.77 12.19
N ALA A 98 -13.45 21.82 12.94
CA ALA A 98 -13.99 21.66 14.30
C ALA A 98 -15.25 20.79 14.35
N THR A 99 -15.75 20.32 13.19
CA THR A 99 -16.94 19.47 13.05
C THR A 99 -16.63 18.01 12.70
N VAL A 100 -15.43 17.69 12.20
CA VAL A 100 -15.04 16.32 11.83
C VAL A 100 -13.95 15.85 12.79
N ILE A 101 -14.34 15.01 13.74
CA ILE A 101 -13.42 14.42 14.70
C ILE A 101 -12.59 13.35 13.99
N ASP A 102 -11.26 13.37 14.16
CA ASP A 102 -10.34 12.38 13.59
C ASP A 102 -10.43 11.08 14.42
N ASP A 103 -11.10 10.07 13.86
CA ASP A 103 -11.30 8.75 14.49
C ASP A 103 -9.97 8.06 14.87
N ASP A 104 -8.90 8.27 14.09
CA ASP A 104 -7.60 7.69 14.39
C ASP A 104 -6.93 8.41 15.57
N ALA A 105 -7.15 9.72 15.73
CA ALA A 105 -6.67 10.48 16.88
C ALA A 105 -7.47 10.12 18.14
N VAL A 106 -8.79 9.95 18.03
CA VAL A 106 -9.64 9.45 19.13
C VAL A 106 -9.16 8.07 19.59
N ARG A 107 -8.93 7.15 18.65
CA ARG A 107 -8.45 5.80 18.98
C ARG A 107 -7.08 5.82 19.67
N GLU A 108 -6.18 6.71 19.24
CA GLU A 108 -4.87 6.88 19.86
C GLU A 108 -4.98 7.43 21.29
N VAL A 109 -5.89 8.37 21.55
CA VAL A 109 -6.16 8.86 22.92
C VAL A 109 -6.77 7.75 23.77
N CYS A 110 -7.73 6.99 23.23
CA CYS A 110 -8.34 5.84 23.92
C CYS A 110 -7.30 4.80 24.33
N GLU A 111 -6.35 4.47 23.45
CA GLU A 111 -5.29 3.51 23.73
C GLU A 111 -4.32 4.03 24.81
N LYS A 112 -3.97 5.33 24.78
CA LYS A 112 -3.00 5.92 25.72
C LYS A 112 -3.55 6.23 27.10
N PHE A 113 -4.84 6.57 27.18
CA PHE A 113 -5.52 6.95 28.42
C PHE A 113 -6.46 5.87 28.95
N GLU A 114 -6.50 4.71 28.29
CA GLU A 114 -7.35 3.56 28.64
C GLU A 114 -8.84 3.94 28.78
N CYS A 115 -9.31 4.85 27.91
CA CYS A 115 -10.68 5.35 27.92
C CYS A 115 -11.47 4.88 26.68
N THR A 116 -12.79 5.09 26.73
CA THR A 116 -13.68 4.74 25.62
C THR A 116 -13.80 5.89 24.62
N GLU A 117 -14.06 5.55 23.35
CA GLU A 117 -14.29 6.56 22.30
C GLU A 117 -15.42 7.53 22.72
N SER A 118 -16.47 7.01 23.37
CA SER A 118 -17.59 7.84 23.84
C SER A 118 -17.17 8.88 24.90
N GLU A 119 -16.22 8.56 25.77
CA GLU A 119 -15.70 9.51 26.78
C GLU A 119 -14.90 10.63 26.13
N VAL A 120 -14.04 10.30 25.16
CA VAL A 120 -13.27 11.28 24.38
C VAL A 120 -14.23 12.18 23.57
N MET A 121 -15.24 11.60 22.94
CA MET A 121 -16.24 12.37 22.18
C MET A 121 -17.04 13.30 23.08
N ASN A 122 -17.52 12.81 24.23
CA ASN A 122 -18.24 13.62 25.21
C ASN A 122 -17.37 14.77 25.76
N SER A 123 -16.09 14.51 26.01
CA SER A 123 -15.10 15.52 26.39
C SER A 123 -14.99 16.62 25.34
N LEU A 124 -14.85 16.24 24.06
CA LEU A 124 -14.75 17.18 22.94
C LEU A 124 -16.05 17.99 22.74
N TYR A 125 -17.22 17.37 22.91
CA TYR A 125 -18.51 18.06 22.82
C TYR A 125 -18.81 18.96 24.03
N SER A 126 -18.22 18.68 25.19
CA SER A 126 -18.40 19.50 26.40
C SER A 126 -17.84 20.92 26.24
N GLY A 127 -16.81 21.08 25.39
CA GLY A 127 -16.15 22.35 25.12
C GLY A 127 -15.33 22.89 26.30
N ASP A 128 -15.04 22.08 27.33
CA ASP A 128 -14.22 22.47 28.47
C ASP A 128 -12.72 22.52 28.07
N PRO A 129 -12.07 23.70 28.07
CA PRO A 129 -10.67 23.83 27.71
C PRO A 129 -9.70 23.15 28.69
N GLN A 130 -10.15 22.76 29.88
CA GLN A 130 -9.31 22.10 30.89
C GLN A 130 -9.46 20.59 30.94
N ASP A 131 -10.33 20.01 30.12
CA ASP A 131 -10.51 18.56 30.11
C ASP A 131 -9.29 17.85 29.52
N GLN A 132 -8.76 16.89 30.27
CA GLN A 132 -7.52 16.19 29.95
C GLN A 132 -7.62 15.38 28.65
N LEU A 133 -8.80 14.82 28.36
CA LEU A 133 -9.04 14.04 27.14
C LEU A 133 -9.10 14.94 25.90
N ALA A 134 -9.78 16.09 25.99
CA ALA A 134 -9.80 17.09 24.93
C ALA A 134 -8.40 17.66 24.65
N VAL A 135 -7.64 18.00 25.70
CA VAL A 135 -6.25 18.47 25.58
C VAL A 135 -5.36 17.41 24.92
N ALA A 136 -5.49 16.14 25.33
CA ALA A 136 -4.73 15.04 24.74
C ALA A 136 -5.05 14.86 23.24
N TYR A 137 -6.34 14.94 22.87
CA TYR A 137 -6.77 14.89 21.47
C TYR A 137 -6.15 16.02 20.65
N HIS A 138 -6.24 17.27 21.11
CA HIS A 138 -5.66 18.41 20.40
C HIS A 138 -4.14 18.30 20.25
N LEU A 139 -3.44 17.77 21.27
CA LEU A 139 -2.00 17.54 21.23
C LEU A 139 -1.62 16.45 20.21
N VAL A 140 -2.42 15.39 20.07
CA VAL A 140 -2.24 14.37 19.02
C VAL A 140 -2.40 14.99 17.62
N ILE A 141 -3.43 15.82 17.42
CA ILE A 141 -3.66 16.53 16.16
C ILE A 141 -2.48 17.45 15.83
N ASP A 142 -2.01 18.25 16.78
CA ASP A 142 -0.87 19.15 16.60
C ASP A 142 0.42 18.40 16.27
N ASN A 143 0.68 17.27 16.92
CA ASN A 143 1.83 16.43 16.59
C ASN A 143 1.74 15.87 15.17
N ARG A 144 0.57 15.35 14.76
CA ARG A 144 0.35 14.88 13.38
C ARG A 144 0.54 16.00 12.37
N ARG A 145 0.10 17.22 12.69
CA ARG A 145 0.28 18.42 11.87
C ARG A 145 1.76 18.75 11.68
N ILE A 146 2.53 18.79 12.77
CA ILE A 146 3.98 19.03 12.72
C ILE A 146 4.66 17.95 11.86
N MET A 147 4.25 16.69 12.00
CA MET A 147 4.77 15.59 11.18
C MET A 147 4.50 15.77 9.69
N ASN A 148 3.27 16.19 9.32
CA ASN A 148 2.89 16.40 7.92
C ASN A 148 3.60 17.60 7.28
N GLN A 149 3.78 18.70 8.03
CA GLN A 149 4.56 19.86 7.57
C GLN A 149 6.04 19.51 7.35
N ALA A 150 6.57 18.55 8.10
CA ALA A 150 7.92 18.01 7.95
C ALA A 150 7.96 16.80 6.99
N SER A 151 7.20 16.81 5.88
CA SER A 151 7.09 15.66 4.98
C SER A 151 8.45 15.15 4.44
N GLU A 152 9.44 16.04 4.26
CA GLU A 152 10.81 15.65 3.84
C GLU A 152 11.54 14.77 4.87
N PHE A 153 11.15 14.83 6.15
CA PHE A 153 11.71 13.98 7.19
C PHE A 153 11.14 12.56 7.13
N TYR A 154 9.85 12.42 6.79
CA TYR A 154 9.14 11.14 6.81
C TYR A 154 9.09 10.45 5.45
N LEU A 155 9.18 11.20 4.35
CA LEU A 155 9.04 10.70 2.99
C LEU A 155 10.22 11.12 2.11
N ALA A 156 10.72 10.16 1.32
CA ALA A 156 11.72 10.45 0.31
C ALA A 156 11.10 11.20 -0.87
N SER A 157 11.71 12.30 -1.29
CA SER A 157 11.33 13.02 -2.51
C SER A 157 11.79 12.27 -3.77
N SER A 158 11.01 12.43 -4.85
CA SER A 158 11.44 11.96 -6.17
C SER A 158 12.48 12.94 -6.75
N PRO A 159 13.52 12.45 -7.45
CA PRO A 159 14.47 13.33 -8.11
C PRO A 159 13.76 14.16 -9.20
N PRO A 160 14.23 15.38 -9.49
CA PRO A 160 13.66 16.21 -10.55
C PRO A 160 13.75 15.51 -11.91
N THR A 161 12.69 15.61 -12.70
CA THR A 161 12.55 14.98 -14.02
C THR A 161 13.33 15.68 -15.14
N GLY A 162 14.12 16.71 -14.83
CA GLY A 162 14.86 17.53 -15.78
C GLY A 162 16.01 16.78 -16.48
N SER A 163 15.89 16.66 -17.81
CA SER A 163 16.93 16.37 -18.81
C SER A 163 18.03 15.38 -18.41
N PHE A 164 17.81 14.10 -18.69
CA PHE A 164 18.86 13.08 -18.82
C PHE A 164 19.74 13.27 -20.09
N MET A 165 19.77 14.47 -20.69
CA MET A 165 20.62 14.80 -21.83
C MET A 165 21.88 15.54 -21.38
N ASP A 166 22.68 14.92 -20.52
CA ASP A 166 24.13 15.16 -20.48
C ASP A 166 24.82 13.97 -19.78
N ASP A 167 25.27 13.02 -20.59
CA ASP A 167 26.03 11.85 -20.16
C ASP A 167 27.48 12.26 -19.92
N SER A 168 27.80 12.84 -18.75
CA SER A 168 29.17 12.81 -18.17
C SER A 168 29.34 13.43 -16.78
N THR A 169 28.37 14.13 -16.21
CA THR A 169 28.51 14.66 -14.83
C THR A 169 27.19 14.59 -14.07
N MET A 170 27.26 14.08 -12.84
CA MET A 170 26.20 14.16 -11.84
C MET A 170 25.94 15.63 -11.49
N HIS A 171 25.28 16.37 -12.37
CA HIS A 171 24.87 17.74 -12.09
C HIS A 171 23.62 17.71 -11.21
N ILE A 172 23.87 17.85 -9.91
CA ILE A 172 22.86 18.24 -8.93
C ILE A 172 22.31 19.62 -9.38
N PRO A 173 20.99 19.86 -9.36
CA PRO A 173 20.44 21.17 -9.66
C PRO A 173 21.10 22.25 -8.80
N PRO A 174 21.34 23.47 -9.32
CA PRO A 174 21.90 24.56 -8.53
C PRO A 174 21.08 24.78 -7.26
N GLY A 175 21.70 24.68 -6.08
CA GLY A 175 21.07 24.94 -4.78
C GLY A 175 20.66 23.71 -3.96
N VAL A 176 20.69 22.49 -4.51
CA VAL A 176 20.39 21.28 -3.72
C VAL A 176 21.68 20.68 -3.18
N LYS A 177 21.83 20.58 -1.85
CA LYS A 177 22.97 19.90 -1.23
C LYS A 177 22.65 18.40 -1.08
N PRO A 178 23.59 17.48 -1.41
CA PRO A 178 23.37 16.06 -1.16
C PRO A 178 23.30 15.80 0.36
N HIS A 179 22.46 14.84 0.76
CA HIS A 179 22.35 14.44 2.17
C HIS A 179 23.72 13.99 2.72
N PRO A 180 24.16 14.42 3.91
CA PRO A 180 25.49 14.13 4.44
C PRO A 180 25.84 12.64 4.51
N GLU A 181 24.85 11.78 4.77
CA GLU A 181 25.02 10.32 4.86
C GLU A 181 24.91 9.59 3.51
N ARG A 182 24.71 10.31 2.40
CA ARG A 182 24.59 9.67 1.08
C ARG A 182 25.97 9.20 0.61
N MET A 183 26.21 7.89 0.75
CA MET A 183 27.47 7.29 0.34
C MET A 183 27.72 7.39 -1.18
N PRO A 184 28.98 7.57 -1.61
CA PRO A 184 29.36 7.42 -3.01
C PRO A 184 29.01 6.02 -3.54
N PRO A 185 28.74 5.87 -4.85
CA PRO A 185 28.54 4.56 -5.43
C PRO A 185 29.78 3.68 -5.20
N LEU A 186 29.57 2.41 -4.86
CA LEU A 186 30.65 1.42 -4.74
C LEU A 186 31.36 1.31 -6.10
N ILE A 187 32.50 1.96 -6.24
CA ILE A 187 33.42 1.76 -7.34
C ILE A 187 34.11 0.44 -7.04
N ALA A 188 33.96 -0.56 -7.92
CA ALA A 188 34.66 -1.82 -7.76
C ALA A 188 36.18 -1.53 -7.69
N ASP A 189 36.81 -1.84 -6.56
CA ASP A 189 38.26 -1.78 -6.39
C ASP A 189 38.92 -2.56 -7.54
N SER A 190 39.70 -1.85 -8.35
CA SER A 190 40.55 -2.49 -9.36
C SER A 190 41.59 -3.35 -8.64
N PRO A 191 41.71 -4.65 -8.95
CA PRO A 191 42.82 -5.43 -8.41
C PRO A 191 44.10 -5.09 -9.19
N LYS A 192 45.20 -5.00 -8.44
CA LYS A 192 46.62 -5.01 -8.83
C LYS A 192 47.31 -3.65 -9.04
N ALA A 193 48.36 -3.48 -8.23
CA ALA A 193 49.39 -2.47 -8.31
C ALA A 193 49.79 -2.18 -9.76
N ARG A 194 49.78 -0.90 -10.14
CA ARG A 194 50.34 -0.43 -11.41
C ARG A 194 51.84 -0.71 -11.42
N CYS A 195 52.32 -1.49 -12.39
CA CYS A 195 53.72 -1.43 -12.79
C CYS A 195 54.03 0.01 -13.26
N PRO A 196 55.18 0.61 -12.89
CA PRO A 196 55.49 2.01 -13.25
C PRO A 196 55.70 2.28 -14.76
N LEU A 197 55.47 1.32 -15.65
CA LEU A 197 55.84 1.41 -17.07
C LEU A 197 54.70 1.81 -18.02
N ASP A 198 53.45 1.91 -17.56
CA ASP A 198 52.28 2.27 -18.39
C ASP A 198 52.03 3.79 -18.52
N ALA A 199 52.97 4.63 -18.08
CA ALA A 199 52.82 6.09 -18.07
C ALA A 199 52.84 6.78 -19.47
N LEU A 200 52.88 6.01 -20.56
CA LEU A 200 52.98 6.55 -21.94
C LEU A 200 51.79 6.18 -22.86
N ASN A 201 50.74 5.52 -22.35
CA ASN A 201 49.57 5.21 -23.17
C ASN A 201 48.50 6.31 -23.08
N THR A 202 48.27 7.04 -24.18
CA THR A 202 47.30 8.16 -24.29
C THR A 202 45.83 7.72 -24.35
N THR A 203 45.53 6.50 -23.91
CA THR A 203 44.16 5.97 -23.93
C THR A 203 43.42 6.46 -22.69
N LYS A 204 42.41 7.32 -22.91
CA LYS A 204 41.50 7.81 -21.87
C LYS A 204 41.03 6.64 -20.98
N PRO A 205 41.09 6.75 -19.64
CA PRO A 205 40.60 5.69 -18.76
C PRO A 205 39.11 5.46 -19.06
N LYS A 206 38.75 4.22 -19.42
CA LYS A 206 37.34 3.83 -19.54
C LYS A 206 36.65 4.08 -18.18
N PRO A 207 35.52 4.81 -18.14
CA PRO A 207 34.80 5.00 -16.89
C PRO A 207 34.35 3.64 -16.36
N LEU A 208 34.73 3.34 -15.12
CA LEU A 208 34.31 2.14 -14.41
C LEU A 208 32.79 2.21 -14.23
N THR A 209 32.07 1.29 -14.85
CA THR A 209 30.60 1.27 -14.81
C THR A 209 30.12 0.78 -13.44
N VAL A 210 29.34 1.62 -12.76
CA VAL A 210 28.68 1.24 -11.50
C VAL A 210 27.62 0.19 -11.83
N LYS A 211 27.80 -1.05 -11.36
CA LYS A 211 26.80 -2.12 -11.49
C LYS A 211 25.67 -1.85 -10.50
N LYS A 212 24.51 -1.38 -10.99
CA LYS A 212 23.29 -1.25 -10.18
C LYS A 212 22.48 -2.54 -10.23
N ALA A 213 22.14 -3.09 -9.07
CA ALA A 213 21.20 -4.21 -8.98
C ALA A 213 19.78 -3.71 -9.28
N LYS A 214 19.04 -4.46 -10.12
CA LYS A 214 17.63 -4.18 -10.42
C LYS A 214 16.75 -5.22 -9.73
N TRP A 215 15.90 -4.75 -8.82
CA TRP A 215 14.91 -5.59 -8.15
C TRP A 215 13.80 -6.03 -9.11
N HIS A 216 13.26 -7.21 -8.88
CA HIS A 216 12.11 -7.77 -9.59
C HIS A 216 11.15 -8.44 -8.60
N LEU A 217 9.86 -8.40 -8.91
CA LEU A 217 8.82 -9.06 -8.12
C LEU A 217 8.88 -10.57 -8.30
N GLY A 218 8.89 -11.31 -7.19
CA GLY A 218 8.83 -12.77 -7.17
C GLY A 218 9.89 -13.46 -8.04
N ILE A 219 9.53 -14.63 -8.59
CA ILE A 219 10.34 -15.37 -9.55
C ILE A 219 9.57 -15.59 -10.85
N ARG A 220 10.28 -15.68 -11.98
CA ARG A 220 9.68 -15.86 -13.31
C ARG A 220 10.07 -17.19 -13.93
N SER A 221 9.18 -17.77 -14.71
CA SER A 221 9.42 -18.98 -15.48
C SER A 221 8.74 -18.91 -16.84
N GLN A 222 9.38 -19.51 -17.85
CA GLN A 222 8.84 -19.67 -19.20
C GLN A 222 8.19 -21.04 -19.42
N SER A 223 8.24 -21.92 -18.41
CA SER A 223 7.56 -23.22 -18.44
C SER A 223 6.05 -23.06 -18.51
N LYS A 224 5.33 -24.13 -18.85
CA LYS A 224 3.88 -24.07 -18.90
C LYS A 224 3.29 -23.94 -17.49
N PRO A 225 2.13 -23.29 -17.30
CA PRO A 225 1.57 -23.03 -15.97
C PRO A 225 1.38 -24.28 -15.12
N TYR A 226 0.93 -25.38 -15.73
CA TYR A 226 0.70 -26.63 -15.02
C TYR A 226 2.02 -27.27 -14.56
N ASP A 227 3.07 -27.19 -15.37
CA ASP A 227 4.41 -27.66 -15.01
C ASP A 227 4.95 -26.84 -13.84
N ILE A 228 4.84 -25.50 -13.91
CA ILE A 228 5.27 -24.61 -12.82
C ILE A 228 4.56 -24.96 -11.51
N MET A 229 3.23 -25.12 -11.54
CA MET A 229 2.49 -25.47 -10.32
C MET A 229 2.88 -26.86 -9.80
N ALA A 230 3.14 -27.84 -10.68
CA ALA A 230 3.61 -29.16 -10.27
C ALA A 230 4.97 -29.10 -9.56
N GLU A 231 5.91 -28.28 -10.06
CA GLU A 231 7.19 -28.01 -9.40
C GLU A 231 6.98 -27.38 -8.01
N VAL A 232 6.07 -26.39 -7.91
CA VAL A 232 5.71 -25.75 -6.63
C VAL A 232 5.18 -26.75 -5.62
N TYR A 233 4.25 -27.64 -6.01
CA TYR A 233 3.74 -28.67 -5.10
C TYR A 233 4.84 -29.64 -4.65
N ARG A 234 5.73 -30.04 -5.56
CA ARG A 234 6.83 -30.94 -5.22
C ARG A 234 7.81 -30.30 -4.25
N ALA A 235 8.19 -29.04 -4.50
CA ALA A 235 9.09 -28.29 -3.64
C ALA A 235 8.48 -28.06 -2.24
N MET A 236 7.20 -27.69 -2.14
CA MET A 236 6.51 -27.56 -0.85
C MET A 236 6.44 -28.88 -0.09
N LYS A 237 6.17 -29.99 -0.78
CA LYS A 237 6.19 -31.32 -0.17
C LYS A 237 7.57 -31.71 0.36
N GLN A 238 8.63 -31.40 -0.40
CA GLN A 238 10.01 -31.66 0.02
C GLN A 238 10.42 -30.86 1.26
N LEU A 239 9.87 -29.65 1.41
CA LEU A 239 10.14 -28.76 2.54
C LEU A 239 9.20 -29.01 3.73
N ASP A 240 8.33 -30.01 3.66
CA ASP A 240 7.31 -30.33 4.68
C ASP A 240 6.40 -29.13 5.01
N PHE A 241 6.01 -28.38 3.98
CA PHE A 241 5.04 -27.31 4.12
C PHE A 241 3.62 -27.87 4.05
N GLU A 242 2.70 -27.25 4.77
CA GLU A 242 1.27 -27.54 4.66
C GLU A 242 0.63 -26.49 3.75
N TRP A 243 -0.30 -26.88 2.87
CA TRP A 243 -0.96 -25.91 2.00
C TRP A 243 -2.45 -26.20 1.78
N LYS A 244 -3.19 -25.14 1.48
CA LYS A 244 -4.57 -25.16 1.02
C LYS A 244 -4.64 -24.55 -0.37
N VAL A 245 -5.24 -25.27 -1.31
CA VAL A 245 -5.50 -24.79 -2.67
C VAL A 245 -6.76 -23.91 -2.64
N VAL A 246 -6.61 -22.64 -3.00
CA VAL A 246 -7.74 -21.69 -3.12
C VAL A 246 -8.29 -21.72 -4.54
N ASN A 247 -7.40 -21.71 -5.54
CA ASN A 247 -7.70 -21.99 -6.94
C ASN A 247 -6.48 -22.66 -7.60
N SER A 248 -6.58 -23.07 -8.86
CA SER A 248 -5.51 -23.81 -9.57
C SER A 248 -4.15 -23.10 -9.63
N TYR A 249 -4.13 -21.79 -9.41
CA TYR A 249 -2.94 -20.93 -9.47
C TYR A 249 -2.73 -20.12 -8.18
N HIS A 250 -3.49 -20.42 -7.12
CA HIS A 250 -3.49 -19.70 -5.85
C HIS A 250 -3.45 -20.66 -4.66
N LEU A 251 -2.40 -20.53 -3.86
CA LEU A 251 -2.14 -21.39 -2.72
C LEU A 251 -2.01 -20.54 -1.45
N ARG A 252 -2.52 -21.06 -0.34
CA ARG A 252 -2.15 -20.61 1.00
C ARG A 252 -1.27 -21.66 1.63
N VAL A 253 -0.06 -21.27 2.02
CA VAL A 253 0.98 -22.15 2.53
C VAL A 253 1.26 -21.79 3.97
N ARG A 254 1.44 -22.80 4.81
CA ARG A 254 1.74 -22.70 6.24
C ARG A 254 2.97 -23.55 6.56
N ARG A 255 3.87 -23.00 7.38
CA ARG A 255 5.05 -23.69 7.91
C ARG A 255 5.13 -23.44 9.41
N LYS A 256 5.48 -24.47 10.18
CA LYS A 256 5.86 -24.30 11.59
C LYS A 256 7.35 -23.96 11.67
N ASN A 257 7.71 -22.84 12.30
CA ASN A 257 9.10 -22.51 12.59
C ASN A 257 9.60 -23.51 13.66
N PRO A 258 10.67 -24.29 13.37
CA PRO A 258 11.15 -25.32 14.29
C PRO A 258 11.82 -24.76 15.55
N VAL A 259 12.29 -23.51 15.52
CA VAL A 259 12.97 -22.84 16.65
C VAL A 259 11.97 -22.17 17.56
N THR A 260 11.10 -21.33 17.01
CA THR A 260 10.14 -20.53 17.80
C THR A 260 8.81 -21.23 18.03
N GLY A 261 8.50 -22.27 17.24
CA GLY A 261 7.21 -22.95 17.26
C GLY A 261 6.08 -22.19 16.57
N ASN A 262 6.32 -20.94 16.13
CA ASN A 262 5.34 -20.10 15.46
C ASN A 262 4.90 -20.71 14.13
N TYR A 263 3.66 -20.45 13.73
CA TYR A 263 3.23 -20.70 12.36
C TYR A 263 3.48 -19.47 11.50
N VAL A 264 4.03 -19.70 10.32
CA VAL A 264 4.27 -18.69 9.28
C VAL A 264 3.34 -19.02 8.13
N LYS A 265 2.63 -18.00 7.62
CA LYS A 265 1.68 -18.15 6.53
C LYS A 265 2.08 -17.25 5.37
N MET A 266 1.99 -17.78 4.15
CA MET A 266 2.13 -17.00 2.93
C MET A 266 1.13 -17.42 1.86
N SER A 267 0.83 -16.51 0.95
CA SER A 267 0.02 -16.75 -0.23
C SER A 267 0.94 -16.81 -1.46
N LEU A 268 0.78 -17.84 -2.28
CA LEU A 268 1.45 -17.98 -3.57
C LEU A 268 0.44 -17.79 -4.69
N GLN A 269 0.73 -16.91 -5.64
CA GLN A 269 -0.14 -16.67 -6.79
C GLN A 269 0.67 -16.67 -8.09
N LEU A 270 0.27 -17.50 -9.04
CA LEU A 270 0.84 -17.49 -10.38
C LEU A 270 0.09 -16.49 -11.25
N TYR A 271 0.84 -15.60 -11.89
CA TYR A 271 0.36 -14.60 -12.83
C TYR A 271 0.99 -14.81 -14.20
N GLN A 272 0.27 -14.43 -15.25
CA GLN A 272 0.83 -14.32 -16.59
C GLN A 272 1.35 -12.90 -16.78
N VAL A 273 2.63 -12.76 -17.13
CA VAL A 273 3.26 -11.46 -17.44
C VAL A 273 3.15 -11.19 -18.94
N ASP A 274 3.59 -12.17 -19.73
CA ASP A 274 3.58 -12.12 -21.20
C ASP A 274 3.05 -13.45 -21.75
N ASN A 275 2.91 -13.57 -23.08
CA ASN A 275 2.38 -14.79 -23.74
C ASN A 275 3.15 -16.08 -23.41
N ARG A 276 4.41 -15.98 -22.94
CA ARG A 276 5.29 -17.11 -22.61
C ARG A 276 6.02 -16.95 -21.27
N SER A 277 5.55 -16.04 -20.41
CA SER A 277 6.24 -15.71 -19.17
C SER A 277 5.24 -15.65 -18.04
N TYR A 278 5.49 -16.43 -16.99
CA TYR A 278 4.68 -16.48 -15.79
C TYR A 278 5.51 -16.02 -14.60
N LEU A 279 4.85 -15.38 -13.64
CA LEU A 279 5.44 -14.86 -12.43
C LEU A 279 4.77 -15.52 -11.24
N LEU A 280 5.56 -16.13 -10.36
CA LEU A 280 5.11 -16.62 -9.08
C LEU A 280 5.35 -15.53 -8.03
N ASP A 281 4.26 -15.01 -7.48
CA ASP A 281 4.22 -13.98 -6.45
C ASP A 281 4.15 -14.60 -5.04
N PHE A 282 4.77 -13.93 -4.08
CA PHE A 282 4.85 -14.34 -2.67
C PHE A 282 4.31 -13.20 -1.82
N LYS A 283 3.20 -13.45 -1.12
CA LYS A 283 2.57 -12.46 -0.24
C LYS A 283 2.51 -12.98 1.19
N SER A 284 3.05 -12.21 2.13
CA SER A 284 2.92 -12.51 3.56
C SER A 284 1.45 -12.48 3.98
N ILE A 285 1.07 -13.38 4.89
CA ILE A 285 -0.23 -13.35 5.56
C ILE A 285 0.04 -13.07 7.03
N ASP A 286 -0.50 -11.95 7.51
CA ASP A 286 -0.43 -11.59 8.92
C ASP A 286 -1.39 -12.49 9.71
N ASP A 287 -0.97 -12.87 10.91
CA ASP A 287 -1.87 -13.47 11.89
C ASP A 287 -2.50 -12.31 12.66
N ASP A 288 -3.84 -12.20 12.68
CA ASP A 288 -4.59 -11.22 13.49
C ASP A 288 -4.47 -11.51 15.01
N VAL A 289 -3.29 -11.90 15.48
CA VAL A 289 -2.99 -11.95 16.90
C VAL A 289 -2.66 -10.52 17.30
N MET A 290 -3.54 -9.89 18.09
CA MET A 290 -3.29 -8.60 18.73
C MET A 290 -1.92 -8.66 19.44
N GLU A 291 -0.89 -8.10 18.81
CA GLU A 291 0.35 -7.77 19.51
C GLU A 291 0.02 -6.63 20.47
N GLN A 292 0.00 -6.91 21.78
CA GLN A 292 0.14 -5.85 22.76
C GLN A 292 1.51 -5.20 22.51
N ARG A 293 1.47 -3.98 21.94
CA ARG A 293 2.65 -3.21 21.64
C ARG A 293 3.26 -2.70 22.92
N SER A 294 4.34 -3.34 23.36
CA SER A 294 5.31 -2.69 24.22
C SER A 294 5.80 -1.42 23.55
N GLY A 295 5.66 -0.29 24.24
CA GLY A 295 5.94 1.06 23.75
C GLY A 295 7.25 1.16 22.97
N SER A 296 7.11 1.31 21.66
CA SER A 296 8.15 1.82 20.77
C SER A 296 7.48 2.82 19.85
N SER A 297 7.80 4.09 20.05
CA SER A 297 7.40 5.19 19.18
C SER A 297 8.12 5.07 17.84
N THR A 298 7.56 4.28 16.93
CA THR A 298 7.88 4.30 15.50
C THR A 298 6.58 4.26 14.72
N PRO A 299 6.31 5.23 13.83
CA PRO A 299 5.03 5.29 13.13
C PRO A 299 4.89 4.07 12.21
N GLN A 300 3.76 3.36 12.34
CA GLN A 300 3.37 2.38 11.34
C GLN A 300 3.13 3.09 10.01
N ARG A 301 3.65 2.49 8.93
CA ARG A 301 3.19 2.81 7.58
C ARG A 301 1.71 2.45 7.49
N SER A 302 0.85 3.45 7.50
CA SER A 302 -0.55 3.33 7.09
C SER A 302 -0.58 2.94 5.61
N CYS A 303 -0.64 1.64 5.33
CA CYS A 303 -1.13 1.18 4.03
C CYS A 303 -2.64 1.41 4.03
N SER A 304 -3.10 2.45 3.33
CA SER A 304 -4.51 2.69 3.06
C SER A 304 -5.09 1.55 2.23
N ALA A 305 -5.52 0.48 2.91
CA ALA A 305 -6.55 -0.41 2.40
C ALA A 305 -7.87 0.14 2.92
N ALA A 306 -8.58 0.89 2.08
CA ALA A 306 -9.97 1.25 2.33
C ALA A 306 -10.79 -0.05 2.47
N GLY A 307 -11.04 -0.46 3.71
CA GLY A 307 -11.91 -1.57 4.03
C GLY A 307 -13.37 -1.14 3.86
N LEU A 308 -13.96 -1.47 2.72
CA LEU A 308 -15.42 -1.50 2.57
C LEU A 308 -15.97 -2.62 3.47
N HIS A 309 -16.37 -2.26 4.69
CA HIS A 309 -17.23 -3.13 5.51
C HIS A 309 -18.61 -3.20 4.86
N ARG A 310 -18.91 -4.34 4.21
CA ARG A 310 -20.26 -4.69 3.78
C ARG A 310 -20.88 -5.60 4.84
N PRO A 311 -21.96 -5.20 5.54
CA PRO A 311 -22.68 -6.13 6.40
C PRO A 311 -23.40 -7.15 5.52
N ARG A 312 -23.06 -8.43 5.64
CA ARG A 312 -23.89 -9.52 5.11
C ARG A 312 -25.03 -9.77 6.10
N LEU A 313 -26.23 -9.31 5.76
CA LEU A 313 -27.47 -9.80 6.36
C LEU A 313 -27.72 -11.22 5.84
N SER A 314 -27.58 -12.21 6.71
CA SER A 314 -28.07 -13.57 6.48
C SER A 314 -29.49 -13.65 7.02
N ILE A 315 -30.46 -13.67 6.11
CA ILE A 315 -31.80 -14.17 6.34
C ILE A 315 -31.68 -15.70 6.36
N ASP A 316 -31.98 -16.32 7.50
CA ASP A 316 -32.74 -17.57 7.63
C ASP A 316 -32.53 -18.17 9.04
N ALA A 317 -33.60 -18.22 9.82
CA ALA A 317 -34.01 -19.34 10.69
C ALA A 317 -34.96 -18.82 11.78
N ALA A 318 -36.26 -18.89 11.48
CA ALA A 318 -37.31 -18.86 12.49
C ALA A 318 -37.63 -20.29 12.94
N ALA A 319 -38.09 -20.38 14.20
CA ALA A 319 -38.84 -21.47 14.84
C ALA A 319 -38.06 -22.60 15.55
N ALA A 320 -38.04 -22.51 16.88
CA ALA A 320 -38.59 -23.49 17.85
C ALA A 320 -37.89 -23.25 19.22
N ALA A 321 -38.50 -22.54 20.16
CA ALA A 321 -39.51 -23.00 21.13
C ALA A 321 -38.92 -23.80 22.32
N GLU A 322 -39.08 -23.19 23.50
CA GLU A 322 -39.27 -23.75 24.85
C GLU A 322 -38.13 -24.49 25.58
N CYS A 323 -37.66 -23.90 26.70
CA CYS A 323 -37.97 -24.41 28.05
C CYS A 323 -37.38 -23.54 29.19
N GLN A 324 -38.30 -22.95 29.97
CA GLN A 324 -38.39 -22.86 31.43
C GLN A 324 -37.16 -22.49 32.31
N SER A 325 -37.29 -21.30 32.91
CA SER A 325 -37.11 -20.93 34.33
C SER A 325 -36.26 -21.81 35.25
N LEU A 326 -35.33 -21.16 35.98
CA LEU A 326 -35.27 -21.17 37.45
C LEU A 326 -34.33 -20.06 37.95
N MET A 327 -34.83 -19.26 38.90
CA MET A 327 -34.08 -18.27 39.67
C MET A 327 -33.07 -18.96 40.61
N GLY A 328 -31.90 -18.35 40.79
CA GLY A 328 -30.93 -18.73 41.82
C GLY A 328 -29.92 -17.62 42.04
N SER A 329 -30.01 -16.97 43.20
CA SER A 329 -29.23 -15.81 43.63
C SER A 329 -27.78 -16.15 44.02
N LEU A 330 -26.88 -15.23 43.67
CA LEU A 330 -25.65 -14.78 44.36
C LEU A 330 -24.63 -15.81 44.87
N SER A 331 -23.42 -15.72 44.29
CA SER A 331 -22.09 -15.61 44.95
C SER A 331 -21.06 -16.49 44.23
N GLY A 332 -20.15 -15.87 43.50
CA GLY A 332 -19.05 -16.57 42.84
C GLY A 332 -18.10 -15.59 42.19
N SER A 333 -16.95 -15.37 42.84
CA SER A 333 -15.84 -14.56 42.38
C SER A 333 -15.38 -14.95 40.97
N PHE A 334 -15.61 -14.09 39.98
CA PHE A 334 -14.98 -14.21 38.67
C PHE A 334 -13.62 -13.53 38.70
N VAL A 335 -12.58 -14.30 39.05
CA VAL A 335 -11.25 -14.04 38.52
C VAL A 335 -11.30 -14.44 37.06
N GLY A 336 -11.66 -13.49 36.19
CA GLY A 336 -11.55 -13.66 34.75
C GLY A 336 -10.07 -13.71 34.39
N SER A 337 -9.53 -14.91 34.19
CA SER A 337 -8.23 -15.09 33.57
C SER A 337 -8.29 -14.53 32.15
N ILE A 338 -7.73 -13.34 31.96
CA ILE A 338 -7.35 -12.83 30.64
C ILE A 338 -6.39 -13.87 30.06
N PRO A 339 -6.63 -14.43 28.85
CA PRO A 339 -5.65 -15.29 28.22
C PRO A 339 -4.39 -14.46 28.00
N SER A 340 -3.33 -14.76 28.74
CA SER A 340 -2.02 -14.16 28.54
C SER A 340 -1.54 -14.58 27.15
N VAL A 341 -1.72 -13.71 26.16
CA VAL A 341 -1.14 -13.90 24.84
C VAL A 341 0.37 -13.86 25.02
N THR A 342 1.01 -15.02 24.95
CA THR A 342 2.47 -15.09 25.01
C THR A 342 3.05 -14.25 23.87
N PRO A 343 3.96 -13.31 24.14
CA PRO A 343 4.56 -12.49 23.10
C PRO A 343 5.23 -13.39 22.07
N ARG A 344 5.01 -13.09 20.79
CA ARG A 344 5.61 -13.87 19.70
C ARG A 344 7.13 -13.79 19.79
N LEU A 345 7.80 -14.93 19.90
CA LEU A 345 9.26 -14.98 19.80
C LEU A 345 9.68 -14.90 18.32
N GLY A 346 10.63 -14.02 18.00
CA GLY A 346 11.19 -13.88 16.64
C GLY A 346 10.50 -12.83 15.77
N SER A 347 11.01 -12.61 14.56
CA SER A 347 10.50 -11.60 13.62
C SER A 347 9.62 -12.25 12.55
N HIS A 348 8.37 -11.79 12.44
CA HIS A 348 7.44 -12.23 11.38
C HIS A 348 7.98 -12.00 9.98
N THR A 349 8.57 -10.83 9.75
CA THR A 349 9.15 -10.47 8.45
C THR A 349 10.30 -11.40 8.07
N MET A 350 11.16 -11.75 9.02
CA MET A 350 12.27 -12.69 8.77
C MET A 350 11.77 -14.11 8.57
N ASP A 351 10.82 -14.57 9.39
CA ASP A 351 10.13 -15.85 9.22
C ASP A 351 9.55 -16.01 7.80
N PHE A 352 8.90 -14.96 7.28
CA PHE A 352 8.37 -14.90 5.92
C PHE A 352 9.48 -15.00 4.87
N PHE A 353 10.58 -14.23 5.02
CA PHE A 353 11.68 -14.28 4.07
C PHE A 353 12.41 -15.63 4.05
N GLU A 354 12.62 -16.26 5.20
CA GLU A 354 13.21 -17.59 5.29
C GLU A 354 12.33 -18.66 4.64
N MET A 355 11.01 -18.57 4.83
CA MET A 355 10.04 -19.44 4.18
C MET A 355 10.07 -19.26 2.65
N CYS A 356 10.11 -18.02 2.15
CA CYS A 356 10.25 -17.73 0.73
C CYS A 356 11.58 -18.25 0.17
N ALA A 357 12.70 -17.96 0.84
CA ALA A 357 14.04 -18.35 0.40
C ALA A 357 14.18 -19.87 0.28
N SER A 358 13.64 -20.63 1.25
CA SER A 358 13.64 -22.09 1.23
C SER A 358 12.92 -22.63 -0.01
N LEU A 359 11.75 -22.08 -0.33
CA LEU A 359 10.97 -22.49 -1.50
C LEU A 359 11.63 -22.06 -2.81
N ILE A 360 12.17 -20.83 -2.89
CA ILE A 360 12.89 -20.33 -4.08
C ILE A 360 14.10 -21.21 -4.38
N MET A 361 14.90 -21.57 -3.36
CA MET A 361 16.04 -22.46 -3.53
C MET A 361 15.66 -23.86 -3.99
N ALA A 362 14.51 -24.39 -3.55
CA ALA A 362 14.00 -25.68 -4.00
C ALA A 362 13.49 -25.64 -5.45
N LEU A 363 12.97 -24.51 -5.90
CA LEU A 363 12.48 -24.30 -7.28
C LEU A 363 13.58 -23.94 -8.29
N ALA A 364 14.73 -23.45 -7.81
CA ALA A 364 15.86 -23.09 -8.64
C ALA A 364 16.82 -24.26 -8.92
N ARG A 365 16.57 -25.43 -8.31
CA ARG A 365 17.27 -26.70 -8.57
C ARG A 365 16.52 -27.49 -9.63
#